data_AF-Q4CM60-F1
#
_entry.id   AF-Q4CM60-F1
#
_cell.length_a   1.000
_cell.length_b   1.000
_cell.length_c   1.000
_cell.angle_alpha   90.00
_cell.angle_beta   90.00
_cell.angle_gamma   90.00
#
_symmetry.space_group_name_H-M   'P 1'
#
loop_
_entity.id
_entity.type
_entity.pdbx_description
1 polymer ?
#
loop_
_entity_poly.entity_id
_entity_poly.type
_entity_poly.pdbx_seq_one_letter_code
_entity_poly.pdbx_strand_id
1 'polypeptide(L)'
;MDPPSVPSSPQAPPEITPPGMSHSFRTEAFITLEMAQAVTINREKLSEWHHKIRSRLFSLVSGFFVRCRVEDSTDGRALYKVGRIKTLKPDWSVELDLITTEEILSGRSHTNYDCISNAKITPTEFNSFISKVPPELLPNIFNTVFKMEERLRMLESVILVEPAFHGKRRDDKRTQEG
;
A
#
# COMPACT_ATOMS: atom_id res chain seq x y z
N MET A 1 17.11 2.16 -53.71
CA MET A 1 16.10 3.22 -53.70
C MET A 1 15.95 3.67 -52.28
N ASP A 2 16.53 4.82 -51.94
CA ASP A 2 16.42 5.42 -50.62
C ASP A 2 15.13 6.24 -50.51
N PRO A 3 14.46 6.27 -49.34
CA PRO A 3 13.22 7.03 -49.19
C PRO A 3 13.48 8.54 -49.20
N PRO A 4 12.52 9.35 -49.70
CA PRO A 4 12.71 10.79 -49.86
C PRO A 4 12.74 11.52 -48.53
N SER A 5 13.58 12.57 -48.46
CA SER A 5 13.76 13.42 -47.28
C SER A 5 12.50 14.21 -46.93
N VAL A 6 12.02 14.07 -45.69
CA VAL A 6 10.88 14.81 -45.16
C VAL A 6 11.31 16.24 -44.81
N PRO A 7 10.54 17.29 -45.18
CA PRO A 7 10.89 18.67 -44.82
C PRO A 7 10.71 18.91 -43.31
N SER A 8 11.62 19.70 -42.74
CA SER A 8 11.63 20.09 -41.32
C SER A 8 10.32 20.78 -40.94
N SER A 9 9.64 20.28 -39.91
CA SER A 9 8.44 20.90 -39.35
C SER A 9 8.74 22.31 -38.80
N PRO A 10 7.81 23.28 -38.94
CA PRO A 10 8.02 24.65 -38.52
C PRO A 10 8.23 24.73 -37.01
N GLN A 11 9.32 25.39 -36.60
CA GLN A 11 9.61 25.69 -35.19
C GLN A 11 8.44 26.48 -34.58
N ALA A 12 7.79 25.87 -33.59
CA ALA A 12 6.89 26.60 -32.70
C ALA A 12 7.68 27.70 -31.97
N PRO A 13 7.09 28.88 -31.76
CA PRO A 13 7.75 29.95 -31.00
C PRO A 13 7.99 29.49 -29.55
N PRO A 14 9.04 29.99 -28.87
CA PRO A 14 9.32 29.60 -27.50
C PRO A 14 8.16 30.04 -26.60
N GLU A 15 7.42 29.06 -26.09
CA GLU A 15 6.42 29.29 -25.06
C GLU A 15 7.10 29.92 -23.84
N ILE A 16 6.54 31.06 -23.46
CA ILE A 16 6.87 31.86 -22.29
C ILE A 16 6.89 30.92 -21.08
N THR A 17 8.10 30.62 -20.63
CA THR A 17 8.35 29.88 -19.40
C THR A 17 7.80 30.72 -18.24
N PRO A 18 6.80 30.26 -17.47
CA PRO A 18 6.50 30.93 -16.21
C PRO A 18 7.75 30.80 -15.31
N PRO A 19 8.16 31.88 -14.62
CA PRO A 19 9.32 31.83 -13.76
C PRO A 19 9.09 30.78 -12.68
N GLY A 20 10.13 30.01 -12.39
CA GLY A 20 10.06 28.85 -11.53
C GLY A 20 9.27 29.10 -10.25
N MET A 21 8.15 28.40 -10.13
CA MET A 21 7.79 27.86 -8.84
C MET A 21 8.61 26.59 -8.70
N SER A 22 9.84 26.78 -8.26
CA SER A 22 10.44 25.84 -7.34
C SER A 22 9.37 25.53 -6.29
N HIS A 23 8.74 24.36 -6.39
CA HIS A 23 8.15 23.71 -5.23
C HIS A 23 9.31 23.29 -4.32
N SER A 24 10.05 24.28 -3.83
CA SER A 24 10.86 24.25 -2.63
C SER A 24 9.91 24.39 -1.43
N PHE A 25 8.87 23.57 -1.40
CA PHE A 25 8.48 22.96 -0.14
C PHE A 25 9.38 21.73 0.02
N ARG A 26 10.68 21.98 0.25
CA ARG A 26 11.46 21.09 1.12
C ARG A 26 10.93 21.28 2.54
N THR A 27 9.67 20.94 2.76
CA THR A 27 9.34 20.27 4.01
C THR A 27 10.22 19.04 3.96
N GLU A 28 11.21 18.94 4.85
CA GLU A 28 11.86 17.66 5.10
C GLU A 28 10.72 16.64 5.16
N ALA A 29 10.65 15.74 4.18
CA ALA A 29 9.53 14.82 4.01
C ALA A 29 9.60 13.79 5.13
N PHE A 30 9.22 14.24 6.32
CA PHE A 30 9.30 13.47 7.53
C PHE A 30 7.99 12.73 7.66
N ILE A 31 8.06 11.42 7.50
CA ILE A 31 6.94 10.55 7.80
C ILE A 31 6.79 10.48 9.33
N THR A 32 5.60 10.79 9.84
CA THR A 32 5.28 10.66 11.27
C THR A 32 4.54 9.34 11.55
N LEU A 33 4.52 8.94 12.82
CA LEU A 33 3.72 7.80 13.26
C LEU A 33 2.25 7.97 12.90
N GLU A 34 1.70 9.17 13.07
CA GLU A 34 0.29 9.46 12.79
C GLU A 34 -0.03 9.27 11.31
N MET A 35 0.86 9.73 10.42
CA MET A 35 0.73 9.54 8.97
C MET A 35 0.73 8.06 8.58
N ALA A 36 1.69 7.29 9.09
CA ALA A 36 1.73 5.85 8.83
C ALA A 36 0.51 5.13 9.43
N GLN A 37 0.09 5.52 10.63
CA GLN A 37 -1.04 4.95 11.34
C GLN A 37 -2.38 5.22 10.63
N ALA A 38 -2.53 6.38 9.98
CA ALA A 38 -3.74 6.75 9.23
C ALA A 38 -4.01 5.80 8.05
N VAL A 39 -2.94 5.29 7.43
CA VAL A 39 -3.00 4.32 6.32
C VAL A 39 -2.65 2.90 6.75
N THR A 40 -2.73 2.60 8.04
CA THR A 40 -2.53 1.24 8.54
C THR A 40 -3.85 0.49 8.52
N ILE A 41 -3.87 -0.68 7.87
CA ILE A 41 -5.00 -1.59 7.87
C ILE A 41 -4.75 -2.69 8.90
N ASN A 42 -5.78 -3.03 9.66
CA ASN A 42 -5.75 -4.15 10.58
C ASN A 42 -6.52 -5.37 10.06
N ARG A 43 -6.40 -6.50 10.77
CA ARG A 43 -7.01 -7.76 10.38
C ARG A 43 -8.54 -7.68 10.31
N GLU A 44 -9.16 -6.97 11.25
CA GLU A 44 -10.61 -6.73 11.26
C GLU A 44 -11.07 -5.96 10.01
N LYS A 45 -10.42 -4.87 9.63
CA LYS A 45 -10.73 -4.11 8.41
C LYS A 45 -10.57 -4.99 7.17
N LEU A 46 -9.50 -5.77 7.06
CA LEU A 46 -9.31 -6.69 5.93
C LEU A 46 -10.46 -7.70 5.81
N SER A 47 -10.87 -8.30 6.93
CA SER A 47 -11.99 -9.24 6.98
C SER A 47 -13.32 -8.58 6.60
N GLU A 48 -13.60 -7.41 7.16
CA GLU A 48 -14.81 -6.63 6.86
C GLU A 48 -14.88 -6.27 5.37
N TRP A 49 -13.80 -5.73 4.82
CA TRP A 49 -13.73 -5.34 3.43
C TRP A 49 -13.86 -6.56 2.51
N HIS A 50 -13.21 -7.68 2.85
CA HIS A 50 -13.37 -8.92 2.10
C HIS A 50 -14.84 -9.37 2.06
N HIS A 51 -15.58 -9.24 3.16
CA HIS A 51 -16.99 -9.60 3.19
C HIS A 51 -17.82 -8.82 2.16
N LYS A 52 -17.52 -7.52 2.00
CA LYS A 52 -18.21 -6.60 1.08
C LYS A 52 -17.78 -6.81 -0.37
N ILE A 53 -16.48 -6.73 -0.66
CA ILE A 53 -15.96 -6.61 -2.03
C ILE A 53 -15.25 -7.87 -2.54
N ARG A 54 -15.16 -8.91 -1.71
CA ARG A 54 -14.69 -10.26 -2.07
C ARG A 54 -13.33 -10.22 -2.76
N SER A 55 -13.24 -10.82 -3.95
CA SER A 55 -12.00 -10.94 -4.72
C SER A 55 -11.39 -9.60 -5.14
N ARG A 56 -12.16 -8.51 -5.14
CA ARG A 56 -11.62 -7.18 -5.47
C ARG A 56 -10.68 -6.65 -4.39
N LEU A 57 -10.80 -7.13 -3.14
CA LEU A 57 -9.95 -6.68 -2.04
C LEU A 57 -8.46 -6.86 -2.34
N PHE A 58 -8.10 -8.03 -2.87
CA PHE A 58 -6.72 -8.50 -2.96
C PHE A 58 -5.81 -7.54 -3.75
N SER A 59 -6.31 -6.93 -4.82
CA SER A 59 -5.56 -5.94 -5.60
C SER A 59 -5.57 -4.53 -4.99
N LEU A 60 -6.55 -4.21 -4.14
CA LEU A 60 -6.74 -2.87 -3.59
C LEU A 60 -5.88 -2.60 -2.35
N VAL A 61 -5.51 -3.64 -1.61
CA VAL A 61 -4.79 -3.50 -0.33
C VAL A 61 -3.26 -3.39 -0.46
N SER A 62 -2.72 -3.56 -1.67
CA SER A 62 -1.28 -3.35 -1.91
C SER A 62 -0.90 -1.90 -1.65
N GLY A 63 0.20 -1.69 -0.93
CA GLY A 63 0.74 -0.39 -0.53
C GLY A 63 0.37 0.05 0.88
N PHE A 64 -0.66 -0.52 1.49
CA PHE A 64 -1.07 -0.16 2.85
C PHE A 64 -0.10 -0.69 3.90
N PHE A 65 -0.02 0.02 5.02
CA PHE A 65 0.77 -0.40 6.17
C PHE A 65 0.01 -1.39 7.04
N VAL A 66 0.74 -2.26 7.71
CA VAL A 66 0.23 -3.23 8.68
C VAL A 66 1.19 -3.36 9.85
N ARG A 67 0.64 -3.67 11.02
CA ARG A 67 1.40 -4.17 12.17
C ARG A 67 1.36 -5.69 12.15
N CYS A 68 2.46 -6.37 11.87
CA CYS A 68 2.51 -7.83 11.74
C CYS A 68 3.33 -8.44 12.88
N ARG A 69 2.87 -9.57 13.42
CA ARG A 69 3.59 -10.38 14.39
C ARG A 69 4.77 -11.07 13.70
N VAL A 70 5.92 -11.01 14.33
CA VAL A 70 7.12 -11.75 13.94
C VAL A 70 7.24 -12.96 14.86
N GLU A 71 7.35 -14.14 14.28
CA GLU A 71 7.35 -15.39 15.06
C GLU A 71 8.69 -15.67 15.76
N ASP A 72 9.78 -15.06 15.29
CA ASP A 72 11.15 -15.34 15.74
C ASP A 72 11.58 -14.54 16.99
N SER A 73 10.71 -14.30 17.98
CA SER A 73 11.16 -13.69 19.24
C SER A 73 11.89 -14.73 20.10
N THR A 74 13.18 -14.53 20.35
CA THR A 74 14.02 -15.42 21.17
C THR A 74 13.64 -15.42 22.66
N ASP A 75 12.89 -14.42 23.12
CA ASP A 75 12.46 -14.21 24.50
C ASP A 75 11.03 -14.71 24.78
N GLY A 76 10.37 -15.32 23.80
CA GLY A 76 8.99 -15.81 23.89
C GLY A 76 7.93 -14.71 23.92
N ARG A 77 8.30 -13.44 23.73
CA ARG A 77 7.35 -12.31 23.68
C ARG A 77 7.01 -11.98 22.25
N ALA A 78 5.72 -11.99 21.92
CA ALA A 78 5.25 -11.62 20.58
C ALA A 78 5.82 -10.26 20.14
N LEU A 79 6.77 -10.31 19.20
CA LEU A 79 7.36 -9.13 18.59
C LEU A 79 6.49 -8.69 17.43
N TYR A 80 6.34 -7.38 17.24
CA TYR A 80 5.59 -6.83 16.12
C TYR A 80 6.46 -5.86 15.34
N LYS A 81 6.22 -5.81 14.02
CA LYS A 81 6.89 -4.88 13.11
C LYS A 81 5.88 -4.18 12.22
N VAL A 82 6.29 -2.99 11.76
CA VAL A 82 5.59 -2.27 10.70
C VAL A 82 6.03 -2.85 9.36
N GLY A 83 5.07 -3.28 8.55
CA GLY A 83 5.30 -3.75 7.20
C GLY A 83 4.38 -3.06 6.21
N ARG A 84 4.78 -3.03 4.93
CA ARG A 84 3.91 -2.59 3.84
C ARG A 84 3.43 -3.81 3.06
N ILE A 85 2.13 -3.93 2.80
CA ILE A 85 1.61 -5.00 1.96
C ILE A 85 2.14 -4.79 0.53
N LYS A 86 2.99 -5.69 0.07
CA LYS A 86 3.38 -5.75 -1.35
C LYS A 86 2.30 -6.47 -2.14
N THR A 87 1.90 -7.65 -1.67
CA THR A 87 0.86 -8.48 -2.30
C THR A 87 0.03 -9.17 -1.23
N LEU A 88 -1.30 -9.16 -1.37
CA LEU A 88 -2.19 -10.09 -0.65
C LEU A 88 -2.81 -11.03 -1.68
N LYS A 89 -2.58 -12.33 -1.53
CA LYS A 89 -3.10 -13.35 -2.45
C LYS A 89 -4.47 -13.88 -2.00
N PRO A 90 -5.25 -14.49 -2.91
CA PRO A 90 -6.56 -15.06 -2.57
C PRO A 90 -6.53 -16.21 -1.54
N ASP A 91 -5.37 -16.84 -1.35
CA ASP A 91 -5.13 -17.85 -0.31
C ASP A 91 -4.74 -17.24 1.04
N TRP A 92 -4.83 -15.91 1.17
CA TRP A 92 -4.46 -15.12 2.36
C TRP A 92 -2.97 -15.15 2.71
N SER A 93 -2.12 -15.62 1.80
CA SER A 93 -0.69 -15.35 1.90
C SER A 93 -0.42 -13.87 1.64
N VAL A 94 0.38 -13.27 2.51
CA VAL A 94 0.76 -11.87 2.47
C VAL A 94 2.25 -11.80 2.17
N GLU A 95 2.60 -11.02 1.15
CA GLU A 95 3.96 -10.58 0.94
C GLU A 95 4.09 -9.17 1.51
N LEU A 96 5.00 -8.99 2.47
CA LEU A 96 5.30 -7.71 3.08
C LEU A 96 6.64 -7.19 2.55
N ASP A 97 6.64 -5.96 2.05
CA ASP A 97 7.87 -5.16 2.07
C ASP A 97 8.10 -4.75 3.52
N LEU A 98 8.88 -5.57 4.22
CA LEU A 98 9.51 -5.17 5.45
C LEU A 98 10.68 -4.28 5.01
N ILE A 99 10.50 -2.96 5.14
CA ILE A 99 11.42 -1.94 4.61
C ILE A 99 12.66 -1.84 5.52
N THR A 100 13.25 -2.98 5.87
CA THR A 100 14.50 -3.06 6.60
C THR A 100 15.50 -3.85 5.77
N THR A 101 16.74 -3.40 5.75
CA THR A 101 17.82 -3.96 4.92
C THR A 101 18.00 -5.45 5.17
N GLU A 102 17.89 -5.90 6.42
CA GLU A 102 18.06 -7.30 6.82
C GLU A 102 16.96 -8.20 6.23
N GLU A 103 15.71 -7.73 6.20
CA GLU A 103 14.59 -8.53 5.73
C GLU A 103 14.54 -8.59 4.20
N ILE A 104 14.90 -7.49 3.53
CA ILE A 104 15.11 -7.44 2.06
C ILE A 104 16.17 -8.48 1.65
N LEU A 105 17.27 -8.58 2.40
CA LEU A 105 18.34 -9.54 2.13
C LEU A 105 17.92 -10.98 2.43
N SER A 106 17.09 -11.20 3.45
CA SER A 106 16.68 -12.55 3.87
C SER A 106 15.65 -13.22 2.96
N GLY A 107 14.94 -12.44 2.12
CA GLY A 107 13.85 -12.94 1.28
C GLY A 107 12.63 -13.48 2.06
N ARG A 108 12.58 -13.34 3.39
CA ARG A 108 11.44 -13.77 4.23
C ARG A 108 10.37 -12.68 4.28
N SER A 109 9.76 -12.40 3.14
CA SER A 109 8.65 -11.44 3.03
C SER A 109 7.27 -12.12 3.09
N HIS A 110 7.22 -13.44 3.00
CA HIS A 110 5.96 -14.19 2.96
C HIS A 110 5.49 -14.60 4.36
N THR A 111 4.28 -14.17 4.70
CA THR A 111 3.58 -14.51 5.94
C THR A 111 2.10 -14.77 5.65
N ASN A 112 1.30 -14.97 6.69
CA ASN A 112 -0.14 -15.15 6.59
C ASN A 112 -0.86 -13.91 7.13
N TYR A 113 -2.05 -13.61 6.61
CA TYR A 113 -2.90 -12.51 7.10
C TYR A 113 -3.15 -12.57 8.62
N ASP A 114 -3.12 -13.77 9.24
CA ASP A 114 -3.26 -13.96 10.68
C ASP A 114 -2.16 -13.27 11.50
N CYS A 115 -0.99 -12.98 10.89
CA CYS A 115 0.06 -12.21 11.55
C CYS A 115 -0.34 -10.75 11.77
N ILE A 116 -1.26 -10.22 10.98
CA ILE A 116 -1.67 -8.81 11.03
C ILE A 116 -2.44 -8.58 12.33
N SER A 117 -2.01 -7.57 13.09
CA SER A 117 -2.55 -7.20 14.38
C SER A 117 -3.74 -6.25 14.25
N ASN A 118 -4.65 -6.32 15.22
CA ASN A 118 -5.70 -5.32 15.42
C ASN A 118 -5.27 -4.09 16.21
N ALA A 119 -4.12 -4.16 16.89
CA ALA A 119 -3.58 -3.05 17.64
C ALA A 119 -2.91 -2.01 16.73
N LYS A 120 -2.87 -0.77 17.21
CA LYS A 120 -2.12 0.32 16.58
C LYS A 120 -0.62 0.07 16.62
N ILE A 121 0.09 0.66 15.67
CA ILE A 121 1.54 0.73 15.65
C ILE A 121 1.98 1.52 16.89
N THR A 122 2.92 0.98 17.64
CA THR A 122 3.49 1.68 18.79
C THR A 122 4.59 2.65 18.34
N PRO A 123 4.88 3.71 19.12
CA PRO A 123 6.01 4.60 18.82
C PRO A 123 7.33 3.84 18.68
N THR A 124 7.56 2.81 19.51
CA THR A 124 8.76 1.97 19.45
C THR A 124 8.85 1.20 18.12
N GLU A 125 7.75 0.59 17.68
CA GLU A 125 7.70 -0.14 16.41
C GLU A 125 7.94 0.78 15.21
N PHE A 126 7.34 1.97 15.23
CA PHE A 126 7.52 2.96 14.18
C PHE A 126 8.94 3.53 14.13
N ASN A 127 9.51 3.88 15.29
CA ASN A 127 10.88 4.38 15.37
C ASN A 127 11.88 3.31 14.94
N SER A 128 11.67 2.04 15.31
CA SER A 128 12.48 0.93 14.84
C SER A 128 12.36 0.67 13.34
N PHE A 129 11.20 0.98 12.76
CA PHE A 129 10.96 0.87 11.32
C PHE A 129 11.69 1.99 10.57
N ILE A 130 11.43 3.25 10.91
CA ILE A 130 12.00 4.41 10.21
C ILE A 130 13.52 4.49 10.36
N SER A 131 14.09 4.10 11.51
CA SER A 131 15.55 4.11 11.69
C SER A 131 16.31 3.13 10.79
N LYS A 132 15.62 2.11 10.26
CA LYS A 132 16.19 1.11 9.33
C LYS A 132 15.92 1.44 7.86
N VAL A 133 15.14 2.48 7.57
CA VAL A 133 14.86 2.91 6.20
C VAL A 133 16.04 3.75 5.67
N PRO A 134 16.62 3.40 4.51
CA PRO A 134 17.61 4.25 3.85
C PRO A 134 17.04 5.65 3.56
N PRO A 135 17.77 6.74 3.87
CA PRO A 135 17.27 8.11 3.70
C PRO A 135 16.74 8.43 2.29
N GLU A 136 17.33 7.83 1.26
CA GLU A 136 16.93 7.95 -0.14
C GLU A 136 15.55 7.35 -0.45
N LEU A 137 15.06 6.42 0.37
CA LEU A 137 13.74 5.80 0.23
C LEU A 137 12.65 6.57 0.97
N LEU A 138 12.98 7.46 1.93
CA LEU A 138 12.00 8.20 2.73
C LEU A 138 11.00 9.01 1.87
N PRO A 139 11.41 9.75 0.81
CA PRO A 139 10.46 10.45 -0.05
C PRO A 139 9.47 9.52 -0.74
N ASN A 140 9.91 8.31 -1.12
CA ASN A 140 9.04 7.32 -1.75
C ASN A 140 8.01 6.76 -0.75
N ILE A 141 8.41 6.55 0.50
CA ILE A 141 7.51 6.12 1.56
C ILE A 141 6.47 7.21 1.86
N PHE A 142 6.92 8.46 1.99
CA PHE A 142 6.03 9.61 2.16
C PHE A 142 4.99 9.69 1.03
N ASN A 143 5.43 9.64 -0.23
CA ASN A 143 4.53 9.60 -1.39
C ASN A 143 3.57 8.40 -1.37
N THR A 144 4.02 7.25 -0.86
CA THR A 144 3.18 6.06 -0.70
C THR A 144 2.07 6.31 0.31
N VAL A 145 2.37 6.96 1.43
CA VAL A 145 1.35 7.31 2.44
C VAL A 145 0.24 8.17 1.82
N PHE A 146 0.56 9.25 1.11
CA PHE A 146 -0.47 10.08 0.46
C PHE A 146 -1.34 9.29 -0.52
N LYS A 147 -0.72 8.45 -1.36
CA LYS A 147 -1.46 7.58 -2.29
C LYS A 147 -2.39 6.62 -1.55
N MET A 148 -1.98 6.12 -0.38
CA MET A 148 -2.80 5.23 0.43
C MET A 148 -3.90 5.96 1.18
N GLU A 149 -3.70 7.20 1.60
CA GLU A 149 -4.77 8.04 2.17
C GLU A 149 -5.88 8.28 1.15
N GLU A 150 -5.51 8.65 -0.09
CA GLU A 150 -6.47 8.82 -1.18
C GLU A 150 -7.22 7.52 -1.50
N ARG A 151 -6.48 6.40 -1.53
CA ARG A 151 -7.07 5.09 -1.76
C ARG A 151 -8.00 4.65 -0.62
N LEU A 152 -7.63 4.93 0.62
CA LEU A 152 -8.46 4.65 1.79
C LEU A 152 -9.78 5.41 1.69
N ARG A 153 -9.71 6.70 1.36
CA ARG A 153 -10.90 7.53 1.15
C ARG A 153 -11.78 6.95 0.04
N MET A 154 -11.21 6.54 -1.09
CA MET A 154 -11.98 5.91 -2.18
C MET A 154 -12.62 4.59 -1.75
N LEU A 155 -11.90 3.75 -1.02
CA LEU A 155 -12.42 2.49 -0.49
C LEU A 155 -13.61 2.74 0.44
N GLU A 156 -13.44 3.61 1.42
CA GLU A 156 -14.43 3.87 2.47
C GLU A 156 -15.65 4.68 1.98
N SER A 157 -15.48 5.59 1.01
CA SER A 157 -16.58 6.43 0.51
C SER A 157 -17.33 5.87 -0.69
N VAL A 158 -16.69 5.04 -1.52
CA VAL A 158 -17.28 4.53 -2.76
C VAL A 158 -17.34 3.02 -2.75
N ILE A 159 -16.19 2.34 -2.74
CA ILE A 159 -16.12 0.92 -3.07
C ILE A 159 -16.82 0.04 -2.02
N LEU A 160 -16.73 0.41 -0.75
CA LEU A 160 -17.34 -0.37 0.34
C LEU A 160 -18.83 -0.05 0.55
N VAL A 161 -19.30 1.09 0.05
CA VAL A 161 -20.68 1.58 0.26
C VAL A 161 -21.57 1.27 -0.93
N GLU A 162 -21.05 1.44 -2.14
CA GLU A 162 -21.80 1.30 -3.39
C GLU A 162 -22.09 -0.18 -3.72
N PRO A 163 -23.38 -0.59 -3.81
CA PRO A 163 -23.76 -1.97 -4.07
C PRO A 163 -23.17 -2.55 -5.36
N ALA A 164 -22.85 -1.71 -6.34
CA ALA A 164 -22.24 -2.10 -7.61
C ALA A 164 -20.86 -2.78 -7.45
N PHE A 165 -20.18 -2.52 -6.34
CA PHE A 165 -18.86 -3.11 -6.04
C PHE A 165 -18.95 -4.32 -5.11
N HIS A 166 -20.12 -4.58 -4.54
CA HIS A 166 -20.32 -5.73 -3.67
C HIS A 166 -20.27 -7.02 -4.50
N GLY A 167 -19.62 -8.05 -3.95
CA GLY A 167 -19.54 -9.34 -4.61
C GLY A 167 -20.95 -9.94 -4.75
N LYS A 168 -21.42 -10.16 -5.99
CA LYS A 168 -22.66 -10.91 -6.23
C LYS A 168 -22.52 -12.29 -5.60
N ARG A 169 -23.32 -12.60 -4.56
CA ARG A 169 -23.43 -13.98 -4.03
C ARG A 169 -23.83 -14.87 -5.20
N ARG A 170 -22.97 -15.80 -5.56
CA ARG A 170 -23.19 -16.72 -6.68
C ARG A 170 -24.00 -17.93 -6.17
N ASP A 171 -25.16 -17.68 -5.56
CA ASP A 171 -25.94 -18.71 -4.83
C ASP A 171 -27.46 -18.74 -5.14
N ASP A 172 -27.91 -18.25 -6.31
CA ASP A 172 -29.33 -18.37 -6.73
C ASP A 172 -29.54 -19.15 -8.05
N LYS A 173 -28.59 -20.00 -8.47
CA LYS A 173 -28.74 -20.83 -9.68
C LYS A 173 -28.60 -22.34 -9.46
N ARG A 174 -29.04 -22.84 -8.30
CA ARG A 174 -29.17 -24.28 -8.05
C ARG A 174 -30.55 -24.75 -7.62
N THR A 175 -31.57 -23.90 -7.73
CA THR A 175 -32.96 -24.25 -7.35
C THR A 175 -33.96 -23.93 -8.47
N GLN A 176 -33.57 -24.19 -9.72
CA GLN A 176 -34.46 -24.08 -10.87
C GLN A 176 -34.01 -25.01 -12.02
N GLU A 177 -33.69 -26.26 -11.68
CA GLU A 177 -33.87 -27.38 -12.60
C GLU A 177 -34.67 -28.41 -11.78
N GLY A 178 -35.99 -28.29 -11.92
CA GLY A 178 -36.92 -29.39 -11.70
C GLY A 178 -37.09 -30.20 -12.97
#